data_AF-A0A554KKQ1-F1
#
_entry.id   AF-A0A554KKQ1-F1
#
_cell.length_a   1.000
_cell.length_b   1.000
_cell.length_c   1.000
_cell.angle_alpha   90.00
_cell.angle_beta   90.00
_cell.angle_gamma   90.00
#
_symmetry.space_group_name_H-M   'P 1'
#
loop_
_entity.id
_entity.type
_entity.pdbx_description
1 polymer ?
#
loop_
_entity_poly.entity_id
_entity_poly.type
_entity_poly.pdbx_seq_one_letter_code
_entity_poly.pdbx_strand_id
1 'polypeptide(L)'
;MQVCWVFYKDGKKSWDEAVELLEKGDRLKIFDEDGKTILFDGKITPNYRIGWKKYPLNPKYGQPCALGYWIHWTQKGWKPDDWARLFIRPEGKKELRAELIKKAR
;
A
#
# COMPACT_ATOMS: atom_id res chain seq x y z
N MET A 1 -3.54 -5.89 14.72
CA MET A 1 -2.83 -6.28 13.49
C MET A 1 -2.76 -5.03 12.60
N GLN A 2 -1.55 -4.56 12.29
CA GLN A 2 -1.30 -3.36 11.50
C GLN A 2 -0.91 -3.77 10.08
N VAL A 3 -1.54 -3.16 9.07
CA VAL A 3 -1.19 -3.44 7.67
C VAL A 3 -0.02 -2.55 7.26
N CYS A 4 1.06 -3.21 6.83
CA CYS A 4 2.19 -2.60 6.13
C CYS A 4 2.08 -2.94 4.64
N TRP A 5 2.46 -1.98 3.80
CA TRP A 5 2.40 -2.15 2.36
C TRP A 5 3.63 -2.94 1.88
N VAL A 6 3.38 -4.13 1.34
CA VAL A 6 4.38 -5.09 0.85
C VAL A 6 3.98 -5.53 -0.56
N PHE A 7 4.98 -5.80 -1.42
CA PHE A 7 4.74 -6.14 -2.82
C PHE A 7 5.62 -7.28 -3.31
N TYR A 8 5.01 -8.18 -4.07
CA TYR A 8 5.68 -9.26 -4.78
C TYR A 8 6.43 -8.71 -6.00
N LYS A 9 7.75 -8.92 -6.04
CA LYS A 9 8.60 -8.64 -7.19
C LYS A 9 8.39 -9.70 -8.27
N ASP A 10 8.23 -9.27 -9.52
CA ASP A 10 8.03 -10.19 -10.65
C ASP A 10 9.12 -11.26 -10.72
N GLY A 11 8.71 -12.52 -10.90
CA GLY A 11 9.59 -13.69 -10.94
C GLY A 11 10.03 -14.31 -9.59
N LYS A 12 9.65 -13.76 -8.43
CA LYS A 12 10.06 -14.29 -7.12
C LYS A 12 8.90 -14.86 -6.31
N LYS A 13 9.02 -16.14 -5.92
CA LYS A 13 7.94 -16.94 -5.27
C LYS A 13 8.07 -17.10 -3.75
N SER A 14 9.15 -16.62 -3.12
CA SER A 14 9.37 -16.78 -1.67
C SER A 14 9.05 -15.51 -0.89
N TRP A 15 8.44 -15.69 0.29
CA TRP A 15 8.09 -14.63 1.23
C TRP A 15 9.28 -13.72 1.60
N ASP A 16 10.48 -14.30 1.74
CA ASP A 16 11.70 -13.58 2.13
C ASP A 16 12.28 -12.67 1.04
N GLU A 17 11.96 -12.90 -0.24
CA GLU A 17 12.46 -12.08 -1.35
C GLU A 17 11.38 -11.18 -1.96
N ALA A 18 10.14 -11.34 -1.52
CA ALA A 18 8.94 -10.73 -2.10
C ALA A 18 8.29 -9.68 -1.18
N VAL A 19 9.00 -9.21 -0.16
CA VAL A 19 8.51 -8.22 0.79
C VAL A 19 9.47 -7.04 0.84
N GLU A 20 9.36 -6.14 -0.15
CA GLU A 20 9.99 -4.83 -0.05
C GLU A 20 9.00 -3.83 0.55
N LEU A 21 9.34 -3.29 1.72
CA LEU A 21 8.58 -2.21 2.36
C LEU A 21 8.66 -0.95 1.50
N LEU A 22 7.53 -0.31 1.23
CA LEU A 22 7.51 0.99 0.57
C LEU A 22 8.05 2.09 1.49
N GLU A 23 9.04 2.83 1.02
CA GLU A 23 9.58 3.98 1.73
C GLU A 23 9.21 5.30 1.06
N LYS A 24 9.17 6.38 1.85
CA LYS A 24 9.06 7.74 1.32
C LYS A 24 10.19 7.99 0.31
N GLY A 25 9.80 8.39 -0.90
CA GLY A 25 10.71 8.71 -2.00
C GLY A 25 10.87 7.62 -3.05
N ASP A 26 10.46 6.38 -2.76
CA ASP A 26 10.43 5.30 -3.75
C ASP A 26 9.50 5.68 -4.92
N ARG A 27 9.81 5.24 -6.14
CA ARG A 27 8.88 5.35 -7.26
C ARG A 27 8.20 4.01 -7.48
N LEU A 28 6.88 4.02 -7.47
CA LEU A 28 6.05 2.84 -7.63
C LEU A 28 5.17 3.01 -8.87
N LYS A 29 5.08 1.95 -9.66
CA LYS A 29 4.12 1.81 -10.75
C LYS A 29 3.29 0.55 -10.52
N ILE A 30 1.97 0.62 -10.60
CA ILE A 30 1.05 -0.50 -10.41
C ILE A 30 0.19 -0.62 -11.66
N PHE A 31 0.01 -1.85 -12.12
CA PHE A 31 -0.80 -2.19 -13.29
C PHE A 31 -2.10 -2.89 -12.87
N ASP A 32 -3.08 -2.93 -13.77
CA ASP A 32 -4.27 -3.77 -13.62
C ASP A 32 -3.96 -5.27 -13.70
N GLU A 33 -4.98 -6.11 -13.52
CA GLU A 33 -4.83 -7.58 -13.49
C GLU A 33 -4.30 -8.15 -14.81
N ASP A 34 -4.55 -7.45 -15.92
CA ASP A 34 -4.07 -7.84 -17.26
C ASP A 34 -2.69 -7.25 -17.59
N GLY A 35 -2.14 -6.39 -16.72
CA GLY A 35 -0.87 -5.70 -16.93
C GLY A 35 -0.90 -4.62 -18.02
N LYS A 36 -2.08 -4.19 -18.47
CA LYS A 36 -2.27 -3.28 -19.60
C LYS A 36 -2.47 -1.83 -19.18
N THR A 37 -3.19 -1.61 -18.08
CA THR A 37 -3.54 -0.27 -17.61
C THR A 37 -2.70 0.09 -16.38
N ILE A 38 -2.16 1.30 -16.34
CA ILE A 38 -1.48 1.82 -15.14
C ILE A 38 -2.53 2.37 -14.17
N LEU A 39 -2.63 1.76 -12.99
CA LEU A 39 -3.51 2.18 -11.90
C LEU A 39 -2.84 3.22 -10.99
N PHE A 40 -1.51 3.18 -10.89
CA PHE A 40 -0.70 4.16 -10.18
C PHE A 40 0.67 4.27 -10.83
N ASP A 41 1.19 5.49 -11.00
CA ASP A 41 2.60 5.75 -11.32
C ASP A 41 3.03 7.04 -10.63
N GLY A 42 3.86 6.91 -9.60
CA GLY A 42 4.27 8.07 -8.84
C GLY A 42 5.27 7.79 -7.73
N LYS A 43 5.71 8.87 -7.09
CA LYS A 43 6.57 8.80 -5.91
C LYS A 43 5.75 8.55 -4.65
N ILE A 44 6.21 7.63 -3.82
CA ILE A 44 5.64 7.36 -2.52
C ILE A 44 5.83 8.57 -1.61
N THR A 45 4.70 9.14 -1.20
CA THR A 45 4.59 10.30 -0.33
C THR A 45 3.61 9.96 0.79
N PRO A 46 4.10 9.32 1.86
CA PRO A 46 3.24 8.87 2.95
C PRO A 46 2.51 10.03 3.64
N ASN A 47 1.24 9.82 3.95
CA ASN A 47 0.42 10.68 4.76
C ASN A 47 -0.17 9.88 5.92
N TYR A 48 0.18 10.29 7.13
CA TYR A 48 -0.18 9.61 8.38
C TYR A 48 -1.47 10.15 9.01
N ARG A 49 -2.17 11.09 8.35
CA ARG A 49 -3.37 11.77 8.88
C ARG A 49 -4.64 11.50 8.07
N ILE A 50 -4.54 11.25 6.77
CA ILE A 50 -5.71 10.92 5.96
C ILE A 50 -6.27 9.57 6.42
N GLY A 51 -7.59 9.51 6.63
CA GLY A 51 -8.26 8.32 7.16
C GLY A 51 -8.06 8.08 8.66
N TRP A 52 -7.52 9.06 9.41
CA TRP A 52 -7.27 8.90 10.84
C TRP A 52 -8.53 8.55 11.62
N LYS A 53 -8.46 7.46 12.39
CA LYS A 53 -9.47 7.09 13.38
C LYS A 53 -8.83 6.95 14.76
N LYS A 54 -9.57 7.31 15.79
CA LYS A 54 -9.17 7.09 17.18
C LYS A 54 -9.39 5.63 17.56
N TYR A 55 -8.55 5.09 18.43
CA TYR A 55 -8.79 3.75 18.95
C TYR A 55 -10.00 3.76 19.90
N PRO A 56 -10.96 2.83 19.74
CA PRO A 56 -12.17 2.81 20.57
C PRO A 56 -11.88 2.76 22.07
N LEU A 57 -10.88 1.97 22.48
CA LEU A 57 -10.52 1.77 23.90
C LEU A 57 -9.44 2.75 24.42
N ASN A 58 -8.84 3.57 23.54
CA ASN A 58 -7.83 4.54 23.92
C ASN A 58 -7.84 5.76 22.98
N PRO A 59 -8.85 6.65 23.13
CA PRO A 59 -9.14 7.69 22.15
C PRO A 59 -8.11 8.83 22.09
N LYS A 60 -7.11 8.82 22.99
CA LYS A 60 -5.94 9.71 22.94
C LYS A 60 -5.02 9.38 21.76
N TYR A 61 -5.03 8.12 21.33
CA TYR A 61 -4.24 7.64 20.20
C TYR A 61 -5.14 7.20 19.05
N GLY A 62 -4.52 6.98 17.90
CA GLY A 62 -5.21 6.56 16.69
C GLY A 62 -4.23 6.23 15.59
N GLN A 63 -4.79 5.88 14.45
CA GLN A 63 -4.04 5.52 13.25
C GLN A 63 -4.95 5.70 12.03
N PRO A 64 -4.40 5.90 10.82
CA PRO A 64 -5.17 5.79 9.60
C PRO A 64 -5.92 4.45 9.47
N CYS A 65 -7.11 4.51 8.88
CA CYS A 65 -7.92 3.35 8.54
C CYS A 65 -8.29 3.34 7.06
N ALA A 66 -8.33 2.14 6.49
CA ALA A 66 -8.88 1.87 5.17
C ALA A 66 -9.49 0.47 5.12
N LEU A 67 -10.62 0.31 4.43
CA LEU A 67 -11.32 -0.97 4.27
C LEU A 67 -11.61 -1.71 5.58
N GLY A 68 -11.75 -0.98 6.69
CA GLY A 68 -11.95 -1.55 8.04
C GLY A 68 -10.65 -1.95 8.77
N TYR A 69 -9.49 -1.83 8.16
CA TYR A 69 -8.18 -2.13 8.76
C TYR A 69 -7.49 -0.87 9.29
N TRP A 70 -6.67 -1.04 10.31
CA TRP A 70 -5.68 -0.04 10.73
C TRP A 70 -4.44 -0.14 9.83
N ILE A 71 -4.12 0.93 9.10
CA ILE A 71 -3.02 0.97 8.11
C ILE A 71 -1.91 1.93 8.54
N HIS A 72 -0.66 1.63 8.21
CA HIS A 72 0.48 2.45 8.67
C HIS A 72 0.43 3.89 8.11
N TRP A 73 0.07 4.06 6.84
CA TRP A 73 -0.07 5.37 6.18
C TRP A 73 -0.85 5.24 4.87
N THR A 74 -1.28 6.37 4.31
CA THR A 74 -1.92 6.48 2.99
C THR A 74 -1.05 7.28 2.02
N GLN A 75 -1.21 7.09 0.72
CA GLN A 75 -0.51 7.92 -0.27
C GLN A 75 -1.13 9.33 -0.31
N LYS A 76 -0.30 10.39 -0.27
CA LYS A 76 -0.78 11.77 -0.41
C LYS A 76 -1.59 11.94 -1.70
N GLY A 77 -2.78 12.53 -1.57
CA GLY A 77 -3.70 12.76 -2.70
C GLY A 77 -4.64 11.61 -3.01
N TRP A 78 -4.53 10.48 -2.30
CA TRP A 78 -5.43 9.34 -2.44
C TRP A 78 -6.43 9.26 -1.29
N LYS A 79 -7.63 8.73 -1.58
CA LYS A 79 -8.54 8.28 -0.53
C LYS A 79 -7.97 7.01 0.11
N PRO A 80 -8.15 6.79 1.44
CA PRO A 80 -7.59 5.62 2.12
C PRO A 80 -7.97 4.30 1.46
N ASP A 81 -9.25 4.12 1.13
CA ASP A 81 -9.77 2.87 0.59
C ASP A 81 -9.29 2.62 -0.84
N ASP A 82 -9.22 3.67 -1.68
CA ASP A 82 -8.71 3.55 -3.05
C ASP A 82 -7.23 3.13 -3.05
N TRP A 83 -6.43 3.72 -2.14
CA TRP A 83 -5.05 3.32 -1.94
C TRP A 83 -4.95 1.87 -1.47
N ALA A 84 -5.73 1.49 -0.46
CA ALA A 84 -5.70 0.16 0.11
C ALA A 84 -6.11 -0.94 -0.88
N ARG A 85 -7.05 -0.66 -1.80
CA ARG A 85 -7.52 -1.62 -2.83
C ARG A 85 -6.46 -2.00 -3.86
N LEU A 86 -5.34 -1.27 -3.91
CA LEU A 86 -4.17 -1.63 -4.72
C LEU A 86 -3.37 -2.80 -4.11
N PHE A 87 -3.61 -3.13 -2.83
CA PHE A 87 -2.83 -4.11 -2.06
C PHE A 87 -3.69 -5.15 -1.36
N ILE A 88 -4.85 -4.73 -0.82
CA ILE A 88 -5.78 -5.59 -0.12
C ILE A 88 -6.83 -6.02 -1.13
N ARG A 89 -6.64 -7.20 -1.71
CA ARG A 89 -7.54 -7.76 -2.73
C ARG A 89 -8.56 -8.71 -2.07
N PRO A 90 -9.82 -8.73 -2.54
CA PRO A 90 -10.79 -9.75 -2.13
C PRO A 90 -10.29 -11.16 -2.46
N GLU A 91 -10.79 -12.16 -1.71
CA GLU A 91 -10.50 -13.56 -1.98
C GLU A 91 -10.86 -13.95 -3.43
N GLY A 92 -9.98 -14.72 -4.08
CA GLY A 92 -10.14 -15.14 -5.47
C GLY A 92 -9.71 -14.10 -6.51
N LYS A 93 -9.28 -12.89 -6.11
CA LYS A 93 -8.65 -11.91 -7.01
C LYS A 93 -7.14 -12.09 -7.05
N LYS A 94 -6.56 -11.83 -8.23
CA LYS A 94 -5.10 -11.83 -8.39
C LYS A 94 -4.50 -10.58 -7.78
N GLU A 95 -3.28 -10.72 -7.27
CA GLU A 95 -2.45 -9.58 -6.90
C GLU A 95 -2.12 -8.74 -8.12
N LEU A 96 -2.03 -7.44 -7.92
CA LEU A 96 -1.67 -6.51 -8.99
C LEU A 96 -0.17 -6.57 -9.24
N ARG A 97 0.22 -6.55 -10.52
CA ARG A 97 1.63 -6.39 -10.87
C ARG A 97 2.09 -4.99 -10.50
N ALA A 98 3.26 -4.89 -9.90
CA ALA A 98 3.89 -3.62 -9.57
C ALA A 98 5.39 -3.61 -9.89
N GLU A 99 5.90 -2.43 -10.19
CA GLU A 99 7.31 -2.14 -10.41
C GLU A 99 7.76 -1.09 -9.39
N LEU A 100 8.80 -1.41 -8.63
CA LEU A 100 9.35 -0.56 -7.59
C LEU A 100 10.79 -0.15 -7.94
N ILE A 101 11.04 1.15 -7.95
CA ILE A 101 12.37 1.73 -8.04
C ILE A 101 12.66 2.37 -6.69
N LYS A 102 13.61 1.80 -5.96
CA LYS A 102 14.10 2.34 -4.69
C LYS A 102 14.78 3.69 -4.91
N LYS A 103 14.53 4.64 -4.00
CA LYS A 103 15.31 5.89 -3.99
C LYS A 103 16.80 5.56 -3.82
N ALA A 104 17.67 6.39 -4.41
CA ALA A 104 19.09 6.34 -4.08
C ALA A 104 19.27 6.62 -2.58
N ARG A 105 20.14 5.86 -1.92
CA ARG A 105 20.49 6.06 -0.51
C ARG A 105 21.32 7.32 -0.32
#